data_AF-A0A3Q9J3V5-F1
#
_entry.id   AF-A0A3Q9J3V5-F1
#
_cell.length_a   1.000
_cell.length_b   1.000
_cell.length_c   1.000
_cell.angle_alpha   90.00
_cell.angle_beta   90.00
_cell.angle_gamma   90.00
#
_symmetry.space_group_name_H-M   'P 1'
#
loop_
_entity.id
_entity.type
_entity.pdbx_description
1 polymer ?
#
loop_
_entity_poly.entity_id
_entity_poly.type
_entity_poly.pdbx_seq_one_letter_code
_entity_poly.pdbx_strand_id
1 'polypeptide(L)'
;MSDHLTTSLPDVPFATPRLSSAREHLVRAADHLWRVQDRREHILGHLRIVADPLGLRYRAERLHLATGVFRVVGEFWRVDDAVAALRAS
;
A
#
# COMPACT_ATOMS: atom_id res chain seq x y z
N MET A 1 3.35 27.78 11.40
CA MET A 1 2.58 26.55 11.61
C MET A 1 1.63 26.45 10.45
N SER A 2 1.85 25.51 9.52
CA SER A 2 0.95 25.32 8.38
C SER A 2 -0.07 24.26 8.75
N ASP A 3 -1.32 24.69 8.91
CA ASP A 3 -2.46 23.79 9.10
C ASP A 3 -2.68 22.97 7.83
N HIS A 4 -2.28 21.70 7.85
CA HIS A 4 -2.68 20.74 6.83
C HIS A 4 -4.15 20.39 7.06
N LEU A 5 -5.06 21.15 6.45
CA LEU A 5 -6.48 20.83 6.36
C LEU A 5 -6.62 19.42 5.79
N THR A 6 -6.87 18.47 6.68
CA THR A 6 -7.10 17.07 6.31
C THR A 6 -8.54 17.01 5.83
N THR A 7 -8.74 17.20 4.52
CA THR A 7 -10.02 16.89 3.89
C THR A 7 -10.37 15.45 4.24
N SER A 8 -11.38 15.28 5.09
CA SER A 8 -11.95 13.98 5.39
C SER A 8 -12.56 13.44 4.10
N LEU A 9 -11.88 12.47 3.48
CA LEU A 9 -12.43 11.74 2.36
C LEU A 9 -13.67 10.97 2.85
N PRO A 10 -14.75 10.88 2.05
CA PRO A 10 -15.90 10.05 2.41
C PRO A 10 -15.45 8.61 2.67
N ASP A 11 -16.10 7.93 3.61
CA ASP A 11 -15.78 6.58 4.10
C ASP A 11 -16.06 5.47 3.07
N VAL A 12 -15.93 5.80 1.78
CA VAL A 12 -16.04 4.85 0.69
C VAL A 12 -14.72 4.10 0.60
N PRO A 13 -14.71 2.78 0.75
CA PRO A 13 -13.49 1.99 0.57
C PRO A 13 -12.94 2.25 -0.84
N PHE A 14 -11.66 2.58 -0.92
CA PHE A 14 -11.00 2.71 -2.21
C PHE A 14 -11.13 1.40 -2.98
N ALA A 15 -11.39 1.47 -4.28
CA ALA A 15 -11.39 0.29 -5.13
C ALA A 15 -10.02 -0.43 -5.02
N THR A 16 -10.03 -1.76 -5.05
CA THR A 16 -8.78 -2.53 -5.06
C THR A 16 -7.96 -2.12 -6.28
N PRO A 17 -6.72 -1.64 -6.10
CA PRO A 17 -5.86 -1.27 -7.22
C PRO A 17 -5.67 -2.43 -8.19
N ARG A 18 -5.60 -2.13 -9.49
CA ARG A 18 -5.33 -3.15 -10.51
C ARG A 18 -3.83 -3.24 -10.75
N LEU A 19 -3.27 -4.43 -10.58
CA LEU A 19 -1.89 -4.73 -10.96
C LEU A 19 -1.83 -5.07 -12.44
N SER A 20 -0.75 -4.66 -13.10
CA SER A 20 -0.49 -5.00 -14.51
C SER A 20 -0.12 -6.48 -14.71
N SER A 21 0.40 -7.12 -13.65
CA SER A 21 0.86 -8.51 -13.66
C SER A 21 0.09 -9.36 -12.66
N ALA A 22 -0.12 -10.64 -13.01
CA ALA A 22 -0.71 -11.65 -12.13
C ALA A 22 0.35 -12.39 -11.27
N ARG A 23 1.51 -11.78 -11.01
CA ARG A 23 2.54 -12.36 -10.12
C ARG A 23 2.18 -12.19 -8.65
N GLU A 24 1.48 -11.11 -8.34
CA GLU A 24 0.95 -10.81 -7.03
C GLU A 24 -0.54 -10.53 -7.13
N HIS A 25 -1.24 -10.64 -6.01
CA HIS A 25 -2.62 -10.21 -5.86
C HIS A 25 -2.81 -9.42 -4.56
N LEU A 26 -3.86 -8.59 -4.56
CA LEU A 26 -4.18 -7.71 -3.44
C LEU A 26 -5.39 -8.25 -2.68
N VAL A 27 -5.18 -8.60 -1.42
CA VAL A 27 -6.25 -9.01 -0.50
C VAL A 27 -6.58 -7.84 0.42
N ARG A 28 -7.83 -7.36 0.41
CA ARG A 28 -8.25 -6.24 1.26
C ARG A 28 -8.00 -6.56 2.75
N ALA A 29 -7.49 -5.56 3.47
CA ALA A 29 -7.25 -5.60 4.90
C ALA A 29 -7.92 -4.44 5.65
N ALA A 30 -8.09 -3.28 4.99
CA ALA A 30 -8.92 -2.16 5.43
C ALA A 30 -9.34 -1.30 4.22
N ASP A 31 -9.99 -0.15 4.45
CA ASP A 31 -10.54 0.71 3.38
C ASP A 31 -9.48 1.23 2.41
N HIS A 32 -8.28 1.48 2.93
CA HIS A 32 -7.13 2.00 2.19
C HIS A 32 -5.89 1.10 2.32
N LEU A 33 -6.08 -0.18 2.72
CA LEU A 33 -4.99 -1.12 3.01
C LEU A 33 -5.25 -2.51 2.41
N TRP A 34 -4.24 -3.07 1.77
CA TRP A 34 -4.24 -4.43 1.21
C TRP A 34 -3.00 -5.19 1.65
N ARG A 35 -3.16 -6.50 1.85
CA ARG A 35 -2.07 -7.45 1.89
C ARG A 35 -1.64 -7.75 0.46
N VAL A 36 -0.34 -7.66 0.20
CA VAL A 36 0.27 -8.07 -1.07
C VAL A 36 0.70 -9.51 -0.92
N GLN A 37 0.17 -10.41 -1.75
CA GLN A 37 0.49 -11.83 -1.72
C GLN A 37 1.12 -12.28 -3.03
N ASP A 38 2.07 -13.20 -2.95
CA ASP A 38 2.55 -13.93 -4.13
C ASP A 38 1.55 -15.02 -4.57
N ARG A 39 1.84 -15.71 -5.67
CA ARG A 39 1.02 -16.82 -6.18
C ARG A 39 0.89 -18.03 -5.23
N ARG A 40 1.75 -18.12 -4.22
CA ARG A 40 1.73 -19.15 -3.18
C ARG A 40 1.06 -18.65 -1.89
N GLU A 41 0.39 -17.49 -1.97
CA GLU A 41 -0.29 -16.82 -0.87
C GLU A 41 0.64 -16.31 0.25
N HIS A 42 1.95 -16.26 0.02
CA HIS A 42 2.88 -15.64 0.98
C HIS A 42 2.69 -14.13 0.99
N ILE A 43 2.58 -13.54 2.19
CA ILE A 43 2.47 -12.10 2.36
C ILE A 43 3.85 -11.45 2.15
N LEU A 44 3.98 -10.66 1.09
CA LEU A 44 5.20 -9.87 0.79
C LEU A 44 5.26 -8.56 1.57
N GLY A 45 4.10 -8.07 2.00
CA GLY A 45 3.93 -6.83 2.75
C GLY A 45 2.51 -6.28 2.63
N HIS A 46 2.38 -4.99 2.90
CA HIS A 46 1.15 -4.23 2.74
C HIS A 46 1.30 -3.13 1.70
N LEU A 47 0.20 -2.85 1.03
CA LEU A 47 0.01 -1.73 0.13
C LEU A 47 -1.03 -0.81 0.75
N ARG A 48 -0.70 0.47 0.94
CA ARG A 48 -1.61 1.49 1.45
C ARG A 48 -1.82 2.59 0.43
N ILE A 49 -3.06 3.04 0.23
CA ILE A 49 -3.34 4.28 -0.49
C ILE A 49 -3.22 5.45 0.50
N VAL A 50 -2.45 6.46 0.13
CA VAL A 50 -2.19 7.65 0.93
C VAL A 50 -2.54 8.89 0.08
N ALA A 51 -3.25 9.85 0.65
CA ALA A 51 -3.52 11.12 0.00
C ALA A 51 -2.24 11.99 -0.03
N ASP A 52 -2.02 12.66 -1.15
CA ASP A 52 -0.93 13.59 -1.42
C ASP A 52 -1.51 14.84 -2.10
N PRO A 53 -0.91 16.04 -1.94
CA PRO A 53 -1.37 17.24 -2.63
C PRO A 53 -1.51 17.11 -4.15
N LEU A 54 -0.75 16.22 -4.79
CA LEU A 54 -0.80 15.98 -6.23
C LEU A 54 -1.66 14.75 -6.61
N GLY A 55 -2.28 14.07 -5.65
CA GLY A 55 -3.19 12.95 -5.91
C GLY A 55 -3.08 11.82 -4.89
N LEU A 56 -3.08 10.58 -5.36
CA LEU A 56 -2.95 9.40 -4.51
C LEU A 56 -1.57 8.77 -4.71
N ARG A 57 -0.94 8.37 -3.60
CA ARG A 57 0.28 7.58 -3.58
C ARG A 57 0.01 6.19 -3.04
N TYR A 58 0.83 5.25 -3.47
CA TYR A 58 0.86 3.87 -3.01
C TYR A 58 2.06 3.67 -2.10
N ARG A 59 1.83 3.50 -0.80
CA ARG A 59 2.86 3.22 0.19
C ARG A 59 3.03 1.71 0.36
N ALA A 60 4.27 1.25 0.22
CA ALA A 60 4.67 -0.12 0.52
C ALA A 60 5.16 -0.21 1.96
N GLU A 61 4.57 -1.11 2.75
CA GLU A 61 4.89 -1.32 4.16
C GLU A 61 5.26 -2.79 4.40
N ARG A 62 6.30 -3.06 5.21
CA ARG A 62 6.70 -4.42 5.59
C ARG A 62 6.67 -4.59 7.10
N LEU A 63 6.11 -5.70 7.57
CA LEU A 63 6.15 -6.05 8.99
C LEU A 63 7.57 -6.44 9.37
N HIS A 64 8.17 -5.67 10.28
CA HIS A 64 9.41 -6.02 10.91
C HIS A 64 9.12 -6.90 12.13
N LEU A 65 9.19 -8.22 11.96
CA LEU A 65 8.74 -9.21 12.95
C LEU A 65 9.39 -9.03 14.32
N ALA A 66 10.68 -8.70 14.37
CA ALA A 66 11.40 -8.55 15.62
C ALA A 66 10.88 -7.40 16.50
N THR A 67 10.21 -6.40 15.91
CA THR A 67 9.67 -5.26 16.66
C THR A 67 8.14 -5.15 16.57
N GLY A 68 7.48 -5.97 15.73
CA GLY A 68 6.05 -5.87 15.47
C GLY A 68 5.60 -4.58 14.76
N VAL A 69 6.55 -3.80 14.22
CA VAL A 69 6.27 -2.49 13.58
C VAL A 69 6.31 -2.62 12.07
N PHE A 70 5.45 -1.87 11.37
CA PHE A 70 5.52 -1.73 9.92
C PHE A 70 6.57 -0.68 9.53
N ARG A 71 7.54 -1.10 8.71
CA ARG A 71 8.51 -0.18 8.09
C ARG A 71 8.02 0.22 6.71
N VAL A 72 8.09 1.51 6.43
CA VAL A 72 7.84 2.02 5.08
C VAL A 72 9.03 1.64 4.21
N VAL A 73 8.76 0.89 3.14
CA VAL A 73 9.74 0.55 2.10
C VAL A 73 9.87 1.70 1.11
N GLY A 74 8.74 2.35 0.81
CA GLY A 74 8.69 3.54 -0.03
C GLY A 74 7.27 3.96 -0.36
N GLU A 75 7.14 5.08 -1.06
CA GLU A 75 5.88 5.57 -1.60
C GLU A 75 6.02 5.87 -3.09
N PHE A 76 5.01 5.49 -3.86
CA PHE A 76 5.10 5.47 -5.32
C PHE A 76 3.83 6.03 -5.95
N TRP A 77 3.96 6.60 -7.14
CA TRP A 77 2.81 7.06 -7.93
C TRP A 77 2.10 5.92 -8.66
N ARG A 78 2.80 4.81 -8.93
CA ARG A 78 2.24 3.63 -9.58
C ARG A 78 2.15 2.48 -8.59
N VAL A 79 1.04 1.76 -8.65
CA VAL A 79 0.81 0.58 -7.80
C VAL A 79 1.84 -0.53 -8.07
N ASP A 80 2.20 -0.74 -9.34
CA ASP A 80 3.16 -1.79 -9.72
C ASP A 80 4.55 -1.55 -9.11
N ASP A 81 4.97 -0.29 -8.98
CA ASP A 81 6.27 0.08 -8.40
C ASP A 81 6.28 -0.21 -6.90
N ALA A 82 5.19 0.12 -6.19
CA ALA A 82 5.03 -0.19 -4.77
C ALA A 82 5.07 -1.71 -4.50
N VAL A 83 4.36 -2.49 -5.32
CA VAL A 83 4.39 -3.95 -5.22
C VAL A 83 5.77 -4.51 -5.60
N ALA A 84 6.44 -3.93 -6.60
CA ALA A 84 7.78 -4.34 -6.99
C ALA A 84 8.81 -4.16 -5.87
N ALA A 85 8.73 -3.06 -5.12
CA ALA A 85 9.62 -2.78 -3.99
C ALA A 85 9.53 -3.84 -2.88
N LEU A 86 8.37 -4.49 -2.72
CA LEU A 86 8.16 -5.58 -1.76
C LEU A 86 8.77 -6.91 -2.21
N ARG A 87 9.28 -7.04 -3.44
CA ARG A 87 10.00 -8.25 -3.88
C ARG A 87 11.48 -8.24 -3.52
N ALA A 88 12.09 -7.06 -3.43
CA ALA A 88 13.53 -6.88 -3.42
C ALA A 88 14.16 -6.79 -2.02
N SER A 89 13.43 -7.21 -0.97
CA SER A 89 13.83 -7.03 0.44
C SER A 89 13.79 -8.31 1.23
#